data_AF-A0A523LVX1-F1
#
_entry.id   AF-A0A523LVX1-F1
#
_cell.length_a   1.000
_cell.length_b   1.000
_cell.length_c   1.000
_cell.angle_alpha   90.00
_cell.angle_beta   90.00
_cell.angle_gamma   90.00
#
_symmetry.space_group_name_H-M   'P 1'
#
loop_
_entity.id
_entity.type
_entity.pdbx_description
1 polymer ?
#
loop_
_entity_poly.entity_id
_entity_poly.type
_entity_poly.pdbx_seq_one_letter_code
_entity_poly.pdbx_strand_id
1 'polypeptide(L)'
;MSKPRPESAIHVASHQTLKERGVIVVSGKRRRIAVFAEGESVFAVENNCPHMGFPLDKGSVKDGMLTCHWHQARFDLRSGCTFDLWADDVARHQAWLEAGEVYVAPEPAHPLGEAEHRQRLIRGLEQNIGLVQAKSILALLEAGVSLQSIVREVVRFASANLTGISEGMIRLGCVTRVFDYLSRRTRYKALYYAIRQIGEETSQSTPRRPRQALADTSHGLATLKQWMRQWVQTRHRDGAERTVLTALEQLPGEDVADLVFGGATERLYANGGHLLEDCNKAFELTELLGDEEAVNLIPLAIPGMTSGRGREESTNWHHPVEIVEPLRHLERRLPADLEGSRTGSWRATESLRGTLLGDDPLLIIERLEAALSDGAPPDCLAREVCYAAALRLARFATSNEVTDWFNPQHTFIYGNAVYQAVRRSAAPDVVRGIFHGAISVYMDRYLNVPPARLPSERGSGKELPEVGEALLKLLLTELDQRANVERAADIVSRYVTLDQDFTALIDTLTLATVREDLDFHSLQVLEAGVNQCCAWDQGPECEQILVGVVRNLAAHCPTRRAGDQTAEIAQRLHNGEKIFEGES
;
A
#
# COMPACT_ATOMS: atom_id res chain seq x y z
N MET A 1 -30.87 17.64 40.59
CA MET A 1 -29.73 17.80 41.52
C MET A 1 -28.48 17.92 40.66
N SER A 2 -27.78 19.07 40.68
CA SER A 2 -26.55 19.24 39.89
C SER A 2 -25.48 18.30 40.46
N LYS A 3 -24.73 17.62 39.58
CA LYS A 3 -23.56 16.87 40.02
C LYS A 3 -22.60 17.83 40.73
N PRO A 4 -21.99 17.44 41.86
CA PRO A 4 -21.00 18.28 42.53
C PRO A 4 -19.83 18.58 41.60
N ARG A 5 -19.30 19.80 41.69
CA ARG A 5 -18.14 20.28 40.95
C ARG A 5 -16.92 19.38 41.21
N PRO A 6 -16.18 18.93 40.19
CA PRO A 6 -14.93 18.22 40.38
C PRO A 6 -13.89 19.09 41.10
N GLU A 7 -13.08 18.54 41.99
CA GLU A 7 -11.99 19.30 42.65
C GLU A 7 -10.98 19.89 41.66
N SER A 8 -10.80 19.23 40.50
CA SER A 8 -9.92 19.69 39.42
C SER A 8 -10.51 20.80 38.53
N ALA A 9 -11.63 21.41 38.93
CA ALA A 9 -12.26 22.50 38.22
C ALA A 9 -11.31 23.68 37.98
N ILE A 10 -11.30 24.22 36.77
CA ILE A 10 -10.61 25.47 36.47
C ILE A 10 -11.61 26.61 36.69
N HIS A 11 -11.26 27.55 37.56
CA HIS A 11 -11.99 28.83 37.68
C HIS A 11 -11.72 29.69 36.45
N VAL A 12 -12.79 30.22 35.85
CA VAL A 12 -12.72 31.00 34.60
C VAL A 12 -12.81 32.50 34.90
N ALA A 13 -13.96 32.94 35.42
CA ALA A 13 -14.26 34.31 35.82
C ALA A 13 -15.68 34.36 36.43
N SER A 14 -16.12 35.55 36.86
CA SER A 14 -17.54 35.80 37.13
C SER A 14 -18.37 35.66 35.84
N HIS A 15 -19.64 35.25 35.97
CA HIS A 15 -20.56 35.13 34.84
C HIS A 15 -20.74 36.47 34.10
N GLN A 16 -20.79 37.57 34.86
CA GLN A 16 -20.93 38.91 34.30
C GLN A 16 -19.72 39.27 33.43
N THR A 17 -18.50 39.00 33.92
CA THR A 17 -17.28 39.24 33.14
C THR A 17 -17.24 38.39 31.87
N LEU A 18 -17.69 37.13 31.93
CA LEU A 18 -17.76 36.28 30.75
C LEU A 18 -18.78 36.82 29.72
N LYS A 19 -19.96 37.30 30.15
CA LYS A 19 -20.94 37.92 29.26
C LYS A 19 -20.40 39.17 28.57
N GLU A 20 -19.70 40.03 29.31
CA GLU A 20 -19.12 41.26 28.77
C GLU A 20 -18.02 40.99 27.74
N ARG A 21 -17.25 39.91 27.92
CA ARG A 21 -16.19 39.51 27.00
C ARG A 21 -16.68 38.63 25.85
N GLY A 22 -17.83 37.97 26.01
CA GLY A 22 -18.36 36.95 25.10
C GLY A 22 -17.64 35.60 25.19
N VAL A 23 -16.31 35.61 25.25
CA VAL A 23 -15.46 34.41 25.36
C VAL A 23 -14.26 34.64 26.29
N ILE A 24 -13.88 33.62 27.05
CA ILE A 24 -12.63 33.58 27.82
C ILE A 24 -11.90 32.27 27.52
N VAL A 25 -10.61 32.35 27.25
CA VAL A 25 -9.76 31.17 27.02
C VAL A 25 -8.98 30.85 28.29
N VAL A 26 -9.05 29.59 28.73
CA VAL A 26 -8.29 29.08 29.87
C VAL A 26 -7.37 27.93 29.45
N SER A 27 -6.32 27.68 30.24
CA SER A 27 -5.42 26.55 30.02
C SER A 27 -5.99 25.28 30.65
N GLY A 28 -6.37 24.31 29.83
CA GLY A 28 -6.65 22.95 30.26
C GLY A 28 -5.37 22.14 30.48
N LYS A 29 -5.50 20.83 30.77
CA LYS A 29 -4.35 19.95 31.00
C LYS A 29 -3.49 19.73 29.76
N ARG A 30 -4.13 19.53 28.60
CA ARG A 30 -3.44 19.26 27.32
C ARG A 30 -3.68 20.33 26.26
N ARG A 31 -4.79 21.06 26.34
CA ARG A 31 -5.24 22.01 25.31
C ARG A 31 -5.88 23.24 25.93
N ARG A 32 -5.93 24.33 25.17
CA ARG A 32 -6.66 25.54 25.54
C ARG A 32 -8.16 25.30 25.40
N ILE A 33 -8.95 25.84 26.32
CA ILE A 33 -10.41 25.69 26.36
C ILE A 33 -11.02 27.08 26.15
N ALA A 34 -11.91 27.22 25.17
CA ALA A 34 -12.69 28.42 24.97
C ALA A 34 -14.03 28.27 25.68
N VAL A 35 -14.32 29.19 26.60
CA VAL A 35 -15.56 29.25 27.37
C VAL A 35 -16.38 30.42 26.85
N PHE A 36 -17.60 30.15 26.38
CA PHE A 36 -18.51 31.12 25.77
C PHE A 36 -19.71 31.37 26.69
N ALA A 37 -20.17 32.62 26.73
CA ALA A 37 -21.49 32.96 27.27
C ALA A 37 -22.49 33.16 26.12
N GLU A 38 -23.64 32.50 26.23
CA GLU A 38 -24.78 32.72 25.34
C GLU A 38 -26.06 32.82 26.16
N GLY A 39 -26.62 34.04 26.21
CA GLY A 39 -27.70 34.36 27.13
C GLY A 39 -27.27 34.14 28.58
N GLU A 40 -27.98 33.25 29.28
CA GLU A 40 -27.66 32.83 30.65
C GLU A 40 -26.86 31.52 30.73
N SER A 41 -26.59 30.89 29.59
CA SER A 41 -25.88 29.61 29.52
C SER A 41 -24.39 29.81 29.29
N VAL A 42 -23.60 28.88 29.83
CA VAL A 42 -22.15 28.80 29.60
C VAL A 42 -21.82 27.51 28.87
N PHE A 43 -20.96 27.61 27.86
CA PHE A 43 -20.51 26.48 27.05
C PHE A 43 -18.99 26.48 26.99
N ALA A 44 -18.38 25.30 26.92
CA ALA A 44 -16.93 25.19 26.83
C ALA A 44 -16.53 24.11 25.83
N VAL A 45 -15.58 24.45 24.96
CA VAL A 45 -15.04 23.56 23.92
C VAL A 45 -13.53 23.73 23.84
N GLU A 46 -12.83 22.74 23.28
CA GLU A 46 -11.43 22.92 22.91
C GLU A 46 -11.29 24.13 21.98
N ASN A 47 -10.32 25.00 22.27
CA ASN A 47 -10.12 26.22 21.50
C ASN A 47 -9.47 25.97 20.13
N ASN A 48 -9.02 24.75 19.84
CA ASN A 48 -8.44 24.44 18.54
C ASN A 48 -9.54 23.85 17.65
N CYS A 49 -9.86 24.53 16.54
CA CYS A 49 -10.79 24.02 15.55
C CYS A 49 -10.38 22.62 15.11
N PRO A 50 -11.26 21.62 15.21
CA PRO A 50 -10.91 20.24 14.91
C PRO A 50 -10.54 20.01 13.44
N HIS A 51 -10.84 20.95 12.53
CA HIS A 51 -10.37 20.92 11.14
C HIS A 51 -8.86 21.20 11.04
N MET A 52 -8.41 22.45 11.14
CA MET A 52 -6.99 22.82 10.98
C MET A 52 -6.42 23.65 12.14
N GLY A 53 -7.02 23.54 13.34
CA GLY A 53 -6.45 24.07 14.58
C GLY A 53 -6.59 25.58 14.77
N PHE A 54 -7.39 26.28 13.96
CA PHE A 54 -7.67 27.70 14.16
C PHE A 54 -8.24 27.96 15.57
N PRO A 55 -7.89 29.08 16.24
CA PRO A 55 -8.45 29.40 17.54
C PRO A 55 -9.95 29.71 17.44
N LEU A 56 -10.80 28.92 18.08
CA LEU A 56 -12.26 29.07 18.02
C LEU A 56 -12.76 30.28 18.81
N ASP A 57 -12.00 30.79 19.78
CA ASP A 57 -12.25 32.04 20.49
C ASP A 57 -12.23 33.26 19.54
N LYS A 58 -11.56 33.13 18.40
CA LYS A 58 -11.57 34.14 17.34
C LYS A 58 -12.82 34.06 16.46
N GLY A 59 -13.61 32.99 16.58
CA GLY A 59 -14.82 32.74 15.80
C GLY A 59 -16.00 33.62 16.21
N SER A 60 -17.17 33.30 15.67
CA SER A 60 -18.43 33.96 16.01
C SER A 60 -19.43 32.95 16.57
N VAL A 61 -20.24 33.40 17.53
CA VAL A 61 -21.34 32.62 18.11
C VAL A 61 -22.66 33.31 17.79
N LYS A 62 -23.61 32.55 17.26
CA LYS A 62 -24.97 33.03 17.03
C LYS A 62 -25.94 31.85 17.09
N ASP A 63 -27.04 32.00 17.83
CA ASP A 63 -28.14 31.02 17.90
C ASP A 63 -27.67 29.59 18.29
N GLY A 64 -26.71 29.46 19.21
CA GLY A 64 -26.11 28.21 19.66
C GLY A 64 -24.98 27.69 18.78
N MET A 65 -24.68 28.37 17.68
CA MET A 65 -23.75 27.91 16.66
C MET A 65 -22.44 28.69 16.70
N LEU A 66 -21.34 27.97 16.93
CA LEU A 66 -19.98 28.48 16.85
C LEU A 66 -19.42 28.30 15.43
N THR A 67 -19.03 29.40 14.78
CA THR A 67 -18.47 29.41 13.43
C THR A 67 -16.98 29.76 13.47
N CYS A 68 -16.14 28.84 12.97
CA CYS A 68 -14.71 29.06 12.83
C CYS A 68 -14.41 30.05 11.69
N HIS A 69 -13.68 31.12 11.94
CA HIS A 69 -13.42 32.14 10.91
C HIS A 69 -12.47 31.73 9.78
N TRP A 70 -11.72 30.62 9.93
CA TRP A 70 -10.79 30.22 8.87
C TRP A 70 -11.52 29.53 7.71
N HIS A 71 -12.09 28.36 7.95
CA HIS A 71 -12.75 27.55 6.92
C HIS A 71 -14.28 27.53 7.05
N GLN A 72 -14.84 28.32 7.99
CA GLN A 72 -16.29 28.45 8.20
C GLN A 72 -16.99 27.17 8.66
N ALA A 73 -16.26 26.22 9.27
CA ALA A 73 -16.86 25.07 9.95
C ALA A 73 -17.74 25.55 11.12
N ARG A 74 -18.94 24.96 11.25
CA ARG A 74 -19.94 25.33 12.25
C ARG A 74 -20.17 24.19 13.23
N PHE A 75 -20.27 24.53 14.51
CA PHE A 75 -20.44 23.58 15.61
C PHE A 75 -21.60 24.00 16.51
N ASP A 76 -22.40 23.04 16.96
CA ASP A 76 -23.35 23.26 18.06
C ASP A 76 -22.56 23.40 19.37
N LEU A 77 -22.64 24.55 20.05
CA LEU A 77 -21.95 24.80 21.32
C LEU A 77 -22.38 23.84 22.44
N ARG A 78 -23.58 23.28 22.36
CA ARG A 78 -24.12 22.41 23.40
C ARG A 78 -23.53 21.01 23.33
N SER A 79 -23.44 20.43 22.14
CA SER A 79 -22.92 19.07 21.94
C SER A 79 -21.44 19.04 21.55
N GLY A 80 -20.96 20.07 20.84
CA GLY A 80 -19.70 20.08 20.12
C GLY A 80 -19.79 19.49 18.70
N CYS A 81 -20.96 18.97 18.31
CA CYS A 81 -21.13 18.32 17.01
C CYS A 81 -21.04 19.33 15.85
N THR A 82 -20.38 18.92 14.78
CA THR A 82 -20.25 19.70 13.55
C THR A 82 -21.51 19.60 12.69
N PHE A 83 -21.90 20.72 12.08
CA PHE A 83 -22.88 20.73 10.99
C PHE A 83 -22.22 20.48 9.62
N ASP A 84 -20.91 20.68 9.55
CA ASP A 84 -20.10 20.61 8.35
C ASP A 84 -19.23 19.35 8.43
N LEU A 85 -19.68 18.25 7.80
CA LEU A 85 -19.09 16.92 7.97
C LEU A 85 -17.65 16.77 7.44
N TRP A 86 -17.18 17.73 6.63
CA TRP A 86 -15.78 17.83 6.23
C TRP A 86 -14.85 18.25 7.39
N ALA A 87 -15.40 18.76 8.49
CA ALA A 87 -14.73 18.96 9.78
C ALA A 87 -15.18 17.88 10.79
N ASP A 88 -14.36 17.59 11.80
CA ASP A 88 -14.79 16.74 12.92
C ASP A 88 -15.53 17.53 14.00
N ASP A 89 -16.16 16.83 14.94
CA ASP A 89 -16.71 17.43 16.15
C ASP A 89 -15.63 18.09 17.01
N VAL A 90 -15.97 19.21 17.64
CA VAL A 90 -15.09 19.85 18.63
C VAL A 90 -15.31 19.21 20.00
N ALA A 91 -14.21 18.87 20.67
CA ALA A 91 -14.30 18.28 22.00
C ALA A 91 -14.90 19.27 23.01
N ARG A 92 -16.00 18.87 23.64
CA ARG A 92 -16.74 19.67 24.62
C ARG A 92 -16.22 19.43 26.03
N HIS A 93 -16.12 20.48 26.82
CA HIS A 93 -15.86 20.42 28.25
C HIS A 93 -17.15 20.69 29.04
N GLN A 94 -17.28 20.06 30.21
CA GLN A 94 -18.36 20.44 31.13
C GLN A 94 -18.04 21.82 31.72
N ALA A 95 -19.00 22.74 31.65
CA ALA A 95 -18.94 24.05 32.29
C ALA A 95 -20.13 24.19 33.25
N TRP A 96 -19.92 24.90 34.35
CA TRP A 96 -20.95 25.13 35.35
C TRP A 96 -20.86 26.55 35.92
N LEU A 97 -22.04 27.05 36.28
CA LEU A 97 -22.23 28.29 36.99
C LEU A 97 -22.53 27.96 38.45
N GLU A 98 -21.72 28.47 39.37
CA GLU A 98 -21.85 28.23 40.79
C GLU A 98 -21.64 29.54 41.56
N ALA A 99 -22.67 30.00 42.29
CA ALA A 99 -22.63 31.24 43.06
C ALA A 99 -22.19 32.49 42.24
N GLY A 100 -22.56 32.56 40.96
CA GLY A 100 -22.20 33.66 40.06
C GLY A 100 -20.83 33.51 39.38
N GLU A 101 -20.09 32.45 39.70
CA GLU A 101 -18.76 32.16 39.15
C GLU A 101 -18.82 31.02 38.13
N VAL A 102 -18.04 31.14 37.06
CA VAL A 102 -17.95 30.16 35.98
C VAL A 102 -16.72 29.29 36.16
N TYR A 103 -16.91 27.99 35.99
CA TYR A 103 -15.87 26.98 36.09
C TYR A 103 -15.99 25.99 34.93
N VAL A 104 -14.88 25.32 34.62
CA VAL A 104 -14.83 24.32 33.55
C VAL A 104 -14.00 23.10 33.96
N ALA A 105 -14.38 21.93 33.45
CA ALA A 105 -13.61 20.70 33.62
C ALA A 105 -12.35 20.74 32.75
N PRO A 106 -11.17 20.35 33.26
CA PRO A 106 -9.92 20.40 32.52
C PRO A 106 -9.84 19.34 31.41
N GLU A 107 -10.63 18.28 31.51
CA GLU A 107 -10.74 17.18 30.54
C GLU A 107 -12.06 17.30 29.77
N PRO A 108 -12.10 16.85 28.51
CA PRO A 108 -13.33 16.83 27.73
C PRO A 108 -14.36 15.88 28.36
N ALA A 109 -15.63 16.18 28.17
CA ALA A 109 -16.76 15.41 28.68
C ALA A 109 -16.84 14.00 28.07
N HIS A 110 -16.40 13.87 26.81
CA HIS A 110 -16.38 12.63 26.05
C HIS A 110 -15.05 12.57 25.28
N PRO A 111 -13.94 12.17 25.93
CA PRO A 111 -12.69 11.93 25.22
C PRO A 111 -12.91 10.81 24.20
N LEU A 112 -12.35 10.97 22.99
CA LEU A 112 -12.39 9.92 21.98
C LEU A 112 -11.53 8.74 22.45
N GLY A 113 -12.12 7.56 22.51
CA GLY A 113 -11.42 6.30 22.71
C GLY A 113 -11.13 5.62 21.39
N GLU A 114 -10.60 4.40 21.50
CA GLU A 114 -10.28 3.56 20.34
C GLU A 114 -11.49 3.35 19.43
N ALA A 115 -12.65 2.99 19.99
CA ALA A 115 -13.87 2.73 19.22
C ALA A 115 -14.33 3.96 18.42
N GLU A 116 -14.24 5.16 19.01
CA GLU A 116 -14.59 6.39 18.33
C GLU A 116 -13.59 6.73 17.22
N HIS A 117 -12.29 6.47 17.42
CA HIS A 117 -11.28 6.65 16.38
C HIS A 117 -11.47 5.70 15.19
N ARG A 118 -11.88 4.45 15.45
CA ARG A 118 -12.26 3.47 14.41
C ARG A 118 -13.44 3.95 13.58
N GLN A 119 -14.53 4.34 14.25
CA GLN A 119 -15.69 4.90 13.57
C GLN A 119 -15.35 6.15 12.75
N ARG A 120 -14.46 6.99 13.28
CA ARG A 120 -14.01 8.20 12.60
C ARG A 120 -13.16 7.89 11.36
N LEU A 121 -12.32 6.85 11.39
CA LEU A 121 -11.61 6.35 10.21
C LEU A 121 -12.60 5.93 9.11
N ILE A 122 -13.62 5.15 9.47
CA ILE A 122 -14.66 4.72 8.53
C ILE A 122 -15.44 5.90 7.95
N ARG A 123 -15.88 6.87 8.77
CA ARG A 123 -16.52 8.09 8.27
C ARG A 123 -15.62 8.88 7.33
N GLY A 124 -14.32 8.96 7.65
CA GLY A 124 -13.32 9.60 6.79
C GLY A 124 -13.18 8.90 5.43
N LEU A 125 -13.33 7.59 5.38
CA LEU A 125 -13.38 6.81 4.14
C LEU A 125 -14.70 7.04 3.38
N GLU A 126 -15.85 6.92 4.04
CA GLU A 126 -17.18 7.13 3.46
C GLU A 126 -17.35 8.48 2.79
N GLN A 127 -16.79 9.53 3.40
CA GLN A 127 -16.90 10.91 2.91
C GLN A 127 -15.68 11.36 2.10
N ASN A 128 -14.68 10.49 1.94
CA ASN A 128 -13.40 10.79 1.29
C ASN A 128 -12.72 12.06 1.83
N ILE A 129 -12.53 12.13 3.15
CA ILE A 129 -11.89 13.27 3.82
C ILE A 129 -10.51 12.86 4.33
N GLY A 130 -9.47 13.12 3.53
CA GLY A 130 -8.08 12.73 3.82
C GLY A 130 -7.57 13.19 5.19
N LEU A 131 -7.90 14.41 5.62
CA LEU A 131 -7.45 14.92 6.93
C LEU A 131 -8.07 14.15 8.12
N VAL A 132 -9.31 13.68 7.97
CA VAL A 132 -9.99 12.86 8.99
C VAL A 132 -9.39 11.46 9.04
N GLN A 133 -9.11 10.87 7.87
CA GLN A 133 -8.42 9.59 7.76
C GLN A 133 -7.03 9.66 8.43
N ALA A 134 -6.23 10.67 8.07
CA ALA A 134 -4.88 10.90 8.62
C ALA A 134 -4.87 10.99 10.15
N LYS A 135 -5.73 11.84 10.73
CA LYS A 135 -5.82 11.98 12.19
C LYS A 135 -6.28 10.70 12.89
N SER A 136 -7.18 9.95 12.26
CA SER A 136 -7.71 8.71 12.83
C SER A 136 -6.66 7.60 12.82
N ILE A 137 -5.92 7.44 11.72
CA ILE A 137 -4.80 6.49 11.63
C ILE A 137 -3.75 6.82 12.70
N LEU A 138 -3.36 8.09 12.80
CA LEU A 138 -2.38 8.52 13.79
C LEU A 138 -2.85 8.19 15.21
N ALA A 139 -4.08 8.58 15.57
CA ALA A 139 -4.64 8.30 16.89
C ALA A 139 -4.73 6.81 17.22
N LEU A 140 -5.10 5.96 16.26
CA LEU A 140 -5.14 4.50 16.44
C LEU A 140 -3.74 3.92 16.67
N LEU A 141 -2.74 4.37 15.90
CA LEU A 141 -1.35 3.96 16.11
C LEU A 141 -0.81 4.40 17.48
N GLU A 142 -1.14 5.61 17.93
CA GLU A 142 -0.73 6.12 19.25
C GLU A 142 -1.41 5.38 20.40
N ALA A 143 -2.66 4.97 20.20
CA ALA A 143 -3.42 4.15 21.14
C ALA A 143 -2.90 2.69 21.21
N GLY A 144 -1.90 2.32 20.40
CA GLY A 144 -1.34 0.97 20.38
C GLY A 144 -2.23 -0.05 19.67
N VAL A 145 -3.16 0.39 18.83
CA VAL A 145 -3.99 -0.51 18.03
C VAL A 145 -3.11 -1.27 17.04
N SER A 146 -3.30 -2.58 16.98
CA SER A 146 -2.53 -3.45 16.09
C SER A 146 -2.80 -3.16 14.62
N LEU A 147 -1.77 -3.29 13.77
CA LEU A 147 -1.88 -3.18 12.31
C LEU A 147 -3.03 -4.02 11.77
N GLN A 148 -3.08 -5.30 12.16
CA GLN A 148 -4.11 -6.25 11.74
C GLN A 148 -5.51 -5.70 12.00
N SER A 149 -5.73 -5.04 13.15
CA SER A 149 -7.03 -4.51 13.50
C SER A 149 -7.43 -3.27 12.69
N ILE A 150 -6.48 -2.38 12.39
CA ILE A 150 -6.73 -1.22 11.51
C ILE A 150 -7.01 -1.71 10.09
N VAL A 151 -6.18 -2.62 9.57
CA VAL A 151 -6.29 -3.16 8.21
C VAL A 151 -7.59 -3.92 8.02
N ARG A 152 -8.05 -4.69 9.01
CA ARG A 152 -9.34 -5.41 8.94
C ARG A 152 -10.52 -4.47 8.69
N GLU A 153 -10.56 -3.34 9.37
CA GLU A 153 -11.63 -2.35 9.17
C GLU A 153 -11.61 -1.74 7.78
N VAL A 154 -10.41 -1.34 7.32
CA VAL A 154 -10.20 -0.76 6.00
C VAL A 154 -10.56 -1.77 4.90
N VAL A 155 -10.13 -3.03 5.03
CA VAL A 155 -10.41 -4.10 4.06
C VAL A 155 -11.90 -4.44 4.00
N ARG A 156 -12.59 -4.51 5.14
CA ARG A 156 -14.04 -4.74 5.16
C ARG A 156 -14.79 -3.59 4.49
N PHE A 157 -14.39 -2.35 4.77
CA PHE A 157 -14.95 -1.19 4.08
C PHE A 157 -14.68 -1.24 2.56
N ALA A 158 -13.43 -1.49 2.17
CA ALA A 158 -13.01 -1.54 0.78
C ALA A 158 -13.72 -2.66 0.01
N SER A 159 -13.74 -3.89 0.53
CA SER A 159 -14.39 -5.04 -0.12
C SER A 159 -15.90 -4.93 -0.28
N ALA A 160 -16.56 -4.15 0.59
CA ALA A 160 -17.99 -3.82 0.46
C ALA A 160 -18.26 -2.75 -0.59
N ASN A 161 -17.31 -1.83 -0.83
CA ASN A 161 -17.50 -0.65 -1.67
C ASN A 161 -16.75 -0.68 -3.00
N LEU A 162 -15.82 -1.63 -3.20
CA LEU A 162 -15.07 -1.82 -4.44
C LEU A 162 -15.56 -3.04 -5.21
N THR A 163 -15.52 -2.94 -6.53
CA THR A 163 -15.93 -4.04 -7.42
C THR A 163 -14.82 -5.00 -7.79
N GLY A 164 -13.57 -4.71 -7.45
CA GLY A 164 -12.37 -5.53 -7.68
C GLY A 164 -11.17 -5.02 -6.86
N ILE A 165 -10.00 -5.66 -7.00
CA ILE A 165 -8.75 -5.16 -6.41
C ILE A 165 -8.35 -3.86 -7.10
N SER A 166 -8.20 -2.79 -6.31
CA SER A 166 -7.91 -1.44 -6.78
C SER A 166 -6.52 -0.98 -6.32
N GLU A 167 -6.08 0.18 -6.79
CA GLU A 167 -4.75 0.72 -6.48
C GLU A 167 -4.54 0.87 -4.96
N GLY A 168 -5.55 1.38 -4.25
CA GLY A 168 -5.47 1.54 -2.79
C GLY A 168 -5.31 0.21 -2.04
N MET A 169 -5.94 -0.86 -2.53
CA MET A 169 -5.80 -2.21 -1.97
C MET A 169 -4.41 -2.80 -2.25
N ILE A 170 -3.86 -2.57 -3.45
CA ILE A 170 -2.48 -2.96 -3.78
C ILE A 170 -1.49 -2.24 -2.86
N ARG A 171 -1.61 -0.91 -2.74
CA ARG A 171 -0.79 -0.11 -1.83
C ARG A 171 -0.88 -0.64 -0.40
N LEU A 172 -2.07 -0.93 0.10
CA LEU A 172 -2.28 -1.47 1.44
C LEU A 172 -1.57 -2.81 1.62
N GLY A 173 -1.71 -3.73 0.68
CA GLY A 173 -0.99 -5.00 0.66
C GLY A 173 0.53 -4.79 0.76
N CYS A 174 1.11 -3.97 -0.12
CA CYS A 174 2.55 -3.67 -0.08
C CYS A 174 2.98 -3.05 1.27
N VAL A 175 2.23 -2.08 1.80
CA VAL A 175 2.53 -1.46 3.11
C VAL A 175 2.56 -2.50 4.23
N THR A 176 1.61 -3.43 4.26
CA THR A 176 1.56 -4.45 5.31
C THR A 176 2.76 -5.39 5.27
N ARG A 177 3.29 -5.68 4.07
CA ARG A 177 4.46 -6.55 3.89
C ARG A 177 5.77 -5.93 4.37
N VAL A 178 5.90 -4.61 4.28
CA VAL A 178 7.11 -3.89 4.73
C VAL A 178 6.97 -3.29 6.13
N PHE A 179 5.79 -3.39 6.77
CA PHE A 179 5.42 -2.62 7.97
C PHE A 179 6.37 -2.82 9.16
N ASP A 180 6.91 -4.02 9.33
CA ASP A 180 7.80 -4.36 10.43
C ASP A 180 9.17 -3.68 10.33
N TYR A 181 9.58 -3.27 9.12
CA TYR A 181 10.81 -2.49 8.92
C TYR A 181 10.63 -1.00 9.22
N LEU A 182 9.39 -0.53 9.38
CA LEU A 182 9.10 0.90 9.35
C LEU A 182 9.16 1.54 10.75
N SER A 183 9.73 2.74 10.81
CA SER A 183 9.67 3.61 11.99
C SER A 183 8.24 4.12 12.21
N ARG A 184 7.96 4.65 13.41
CA ARG A 184 6.62 5.20 13.75
C ARG A 184 6.14 6.24 12.73
N ARG A 185 7.04 7.12 12.28
CA ARG A 185 6.74 8.16 11.28
C ARG A 185 6.34 7.53 9.95
N THR A 186 7.13 6.57 9.47
CA THR A 186 6.90 5.94 8.17
C THR A 186 5.67 5.04 8.18
N ARG A 187 5.41 4.29 9.26
CA ARG A 187 4.17 3.50 9.46
C ARG A 187 2.92 4.34 9.26
N TYR A 188 2.89 5.52 9.89
CA TYR A 188 1.78 6.46 9.76
C TYR A 188 1.62 6.95 8.31
N LYS A 189 2.69 7.47 7.71
CA LYS A 189 2.64 8.00 6.33
C LYS A 189 2.27 6.92 5.32
N ALA A 190 2.80 5.70 5.47
CA ALA A 190 2.52 4.57 4.58
C ALA A 190 1.06 4.11 4.67
N LEU A 191 0.51 3.95 5.88
CA LEU A 191 -0.91 3.60 6.05
C LEU A 191 -1.80 4.69 5.46
N TYR A 192 -1.50 5.96 5.71
CA TYR A 192 -2.27 7.06 5.13
C TYR A 192 -2.19 7.09 3.60
N TYR A 193 -1.01 6.86 3.02
CA TYR A 193 -0.80 6.79 1.57
C TYR A 193 -1.69 5.73 0.89
N ALA A 194 -1.85 4.57 1.52
CA ALA A 194 -2.72 3.49 1.02
C ALA A 194 -4.21 3.79 1.28
N ILE A 195 -4.58 4.13 2.52
CA ILE A 195 -5.97 4.31 2.94
C ILE A 195 -6.63 5.50 2.24
N ARG A 196 -5.90 6.58 1.99
CA ARG A 196 -6.41 7.73 1.22
C ARG A 196 -6.86 7.32 -0.18
N GLN A 197 -6.04 6.51 -0.87
CA GLN A 197 -6.36 6.02 -2.20
C GLN A 197 -7.63 5.16 -2.19
N ILE A 198 -7.81 4.32 -1.17
CA ILE A 198 -9.05 3.54 -0.99
C ILE A 198 -10.26 4.45 -0.84
N GLY A 199 -10.15 5.53 -0.04
CA GLY A 199 -11.22 6.53 0.12
C GLY A 199 -11.61 7.20 -1.20
N GLU A 200 -10.61 7.55 -2.02
CA GLU A 200 -10.82 8.15 -3.34
C GLU A 200 -11.54 7.20 -4.30
N GLU A 201 -11.06 5.96 -4.41
CA GLU A 201 -11.62 4.95 -5.30
C GLU A 201 -13.04 4.53 -4.90
N THR A 202 -13.28 4.33 -3.59
CA THR A 202 -14.60 3.95 -3.09
C THR A 202 -15.64 5.06 -3.28
N SER A 203 -15.25 6.33 -3.16
CA SER A 203 -16.13 7.47 -3.43
C SER A 203 -16.60 7.56 -4.89
N GLN A 204 -15.88 6.90 -5.80
CA GLN A 204 -16.19 6.85 -7.24
C GLN A 204 -16.75 5.48 -7.66
N SER A 205 -16.85 4.53 -6.74
CA SER A 205 -17.28 3.16 -7.04
C SER A 205 -18.75 2.93 -6.67
N THR A 206 -19.29 1.80 -7.13
CA THR A 206 -20.62 1.34 -6.74
C THR A 206 -20.47 0.21 -5.72
N PRO A 207 -21.24 0.19 -4.62
CA PRO A 207 -21.19 -0.87 -3.63
C PRO A 207 -21.34 -2.26 -4.26
N ARG A 208 -20.50 -3.19 -3.80
CA ARG A 208 -20.42 -4.54 -4.34
C ARG A 208 -21.64 -5.36 -3.91
N ARG A 209 -22.16 -6.17 -4.84
CA ARG A 209 -23.14 -7.21 -4.55
C ARG A 209 -22.43 -8.57 -4.52
N PRO A 210 -22.21 -9.17 -3.34
CA PRO A 210 -21.48 -10.43 -3.23
C PRO A 210 -22.28 -11.58 -3.84
N ARG A 211 -21.57 -12.56 -4.40
CA ARG A 211 -22.15 -13.83 -4.86
C ARG A 211 -22.11 -14.83 -3.71
N GLN A 212 -22.80 -15.95 -3.87
CA GLN A 212 -22.77 -17.07 -2.94
C GLN A 212 -22.19 -18.30 -3.62
N ALA A 213 -21.59 -19.19 -2.82
CA ALA A 213 -21.16 -20.50 -3.25
C ALA A 213 -22.32 -21.34 -3.85
N LEU A 214 -21.97 -22.45 -4.48
CA LEU A 214 -22.96 -23.44 -4.93
C LEU A 214 -23.54 -24.19 -3.70
N ALA A 215 -24.86 -24.42 -3.70
CA ALA A 215 -25.53 -25.10 -2.60
C ALA A 215 -25.26 -26.62 -2.61
N ASP A 216 -25.02 -27.18 -1.42
CA ASP A 216 -25.17 -28.60 -1.07
C ASP A 216 -24.50 -29.65 -1.99
N THR A 217 -23.35 -29.35 -2.59
CA THR A 217 -22.52 -30.34 -3.30
C THR A 217 -21.02 -30.10 -3.12
N SER A 218 -20.29 -31.13 -2.67
CA SER A 218 -18.82 -31.12 -2.65
C SER A 218 -18.26 -31.33 -4.05
N HIS A 219 -17.41 -30.41 -4.52
CA HIS A 219 -16.72 -30.53 -5.80
C HIS A 219 -15.21 -30.67 -5.61
N GLY A 220 -14.60 -31.62 -6.33
CA GLY A 220 -13.14 -31.76 -6.32
C GLY A 220 -12.45 -30.64 -7.11
N LEU A 221 -11.21 -30.32 -6.72
CA LEU A 221 -10.39 -29.28 -7.35
C LEU A 221 -10.35 -29.39 -8.88
N ALA A 222 -10.17 -30.60 -9.43
CA ALA A 222 -10.10 -30.82 -10.88
C ALA A 222 -11.34 -30.30 -11.64
N THR A 223 -12.54 -30.47 -11.05
CA THR A 223 -13.79 -29.96 -11.63
C THR A 223 -13.85 -28.44 -11.55
N LEU A 224 -13.51 -27.87 -10.39
CA LEU A 224 -13.50 -26.41 -10.21
C LEU A 224 -12.49 -25.73 -11.14
N LYS A 225 -11.30 -26.33 -11.35
CA LYS A 225 -10.30 -25.84 -12.30
C LYS A 225 -10.81 -25.83 -13.74
N GLN A 226 -11.52 -26.88 -14.16
CA GLN A 226 -12.12 -26.94 -15.49
C GLN A 226 -13.15 -25.82 -15.69
N TRP A 227 -14.03 -25.60 -14.71
CA TRP A 227 -15.01 -24.51 -14.75
C TRP A 227 -14.35 -23.14 -14.74
N MET A 228 -13.37 -22.93 -13.85
CA MET A 228 -12.63 -21.68 -13.76
C MET A 228 -11.98 -21.32 -15.11
N ARG A 229 -11.29 -22.28 -15.75
CA ARG A 229 -10.74 -22.12 -17.09
C ARG A 229 -11.80 -21.69 -18.09
N GLN A 230 -12.93 -22.40 -18.14
CA GLN A 230 -14.05 -22.08 -19.02
C GLN A 230 -14.55 -20.65 -18.78
N TRP A 231 -14.80 -20.27 -17.52
CA TRP A 231 -15.33 -18.94 -17.17
C TRP A 231 -14.36 -17.81 -17.48
N VAL A 232 -13.05 -18.00 -17.29
CA VAL A 232 -12.02 -17.03 -17.66
C VAL A 232 -11.95 -16.85 -19.18
N GLN A 233 -12.01 -17.96 -19.94
CA GLN A 233 -12.00 -17.92 -21.40
C GLN A 233 -13.27 -17.27 -21.97
N THR A 234 -14.45 -17.58 -21.42
CA THR A 234 -15.74 -17.03 -21.86
C THR A 234 -16.12 -15.71 -21.17
N ARG A 235 -15.22 -15.13 -20.35
CA ARG A 235 -15.43 -13.87 -19.63
C ARG A 235 -16.67 -13.86 -18.71
N HIS A 236 -17.01 -15.01 -18.13
CA HIS A 236 -18.19 -15.19 -17.30
C HIS A 236 -17.90 -14.91 -15.82
N ARG A 237 -17.96 -13.63 -15.42
CA ARG A 237 -17.66 -13.17 -14.05
C ARG A 237 -18.38 -13.95 -12.94
N ASP A 238 -19.70 -14.07 -13.01
CA ASP A 238 -20.47 -14.63 -11.88
C ASP A 238 -20.15 -16.11 -11.65
N GLY A 239 -20.03 -16.90 -12.71
CA GLY A 239 -19.57 -18.29 -12.69
C GLY A 239 -18.18 -18.45 -12.07
N ALA A 240 -17.22 -17.61 -12.45
CA ALA A 240 -15.89 -17.61 -11.84
C ALA A 240 -15.94 -17.26 -10.34
N GLU A 241 -16.69 -16.22 -9.97
CA GLU A 241 -16.81 -15.78 -8.56
C GLU A 241 -17.45 -16.88 -7.70
N ARG A 242 -18.52 -17.51 -8.18
CA ARG A 242 -19.18 -18.63 -7.48
C ARG A 242 -18.29 -19.87 -7.39
N THR A 243 -17.47 -20.14 -8.40
CA THR A 243 -16.50 -21.25 -8.40
C THR A 243 -15.47 -21.05 -7.29
N VAL A 244 -14.91 -19.85 -7.15
CA VAL A 244 -13.95 -19.52 -6.08
C VAL A 244 -14.60 -19.54 -4.71
N LEU A 245 -15.81 -18.99 -4.55
CA LEU A 245 -16.55 -19.04 -3.28
C LEU A 245 -16.82 -20.49 -2.84
N THR A 246 -17.16 -21.36 -3.79
CA THR A 246 -17.35 -22.79 -3.52
C THR A 246 -16.04 -23.46 -3.09
N ALA A 247 -14.92 -23.10 -3.71
CA ALA A 247 -13.60 -23.59 -3.30
C ALA A 247 -13.23 -23.14 -1.89
N LEU A 248 -13.47 -21.88 -1.53
CA LEU A 248 -13.19 -21.34 -0.20
C LEU A 248 -13.97 -22.04 0.92
N GLU A 249 -15.16 -22.56 0.63
CA GLU A 249 -15.97 -23.32 1.60
C GLU A 249 -15.53 -24.78 1.74
N GLN A 250 -14.85 -25.36 0.74
CA GLN A 250 -14.72 -26.81 0.60
C GLN A 250 -13.28 -27.32 0.51
N LEU A 251 -12.33 -26.48 0.08
CA LEU A 251 -10.97 -26.89 -0.25
C LEU A 251 -9.95 -26.25 0.70
N PRO A 252 -8.80 -26.92 0.94
CA PRO A 252 -7.70 -26.31 1.68
C PRO A 252 -7.11 -25.10 0.93
N GLY A 253 -6.43 -24.22 1.66
CA GLY A 253 -5.87 -22.98 1.10
C GLY A 253 -4.91 -23.20 -0.09
N GLU A 254 -4.16 -24.30 -0.11
CA GLU A 254 -3.26 -24.66 -1.23
C GLU A 254 -4.02 -24.94 -2.53
N ASP A 255 -5.18 -25.61 -2.44
CA ASP A 255 -6.04 -25.93 -3.57
C ASP A 255 -6.77 -24.68 -4.08
N VAL A 256 -7.16 -23.78 -3.16
CA VAL A 256 -7.70 -22.46 -3.51
C VAL A 256 -6.63 -21.63 -4.23
N ALA A 257 -5.38 -21.67 -3.78
CA ALA A 257 -4.27 -21.01 -4.45
C ALA A 257 -4.05 -21.59 -5.87
N ASP A 258 -4.02 -22.91 -6.03
CA ASP A 258 -3.95 -23.55 -7.36
C ASP A 258 -5.09 -23.04 -8.27
N LEU A 259 -6.34 -23.06 -7.78
CA LEU A 259 -7.50 -22.62 -8.54
C LEU A 259 -7.38 -21.15 -9.00
N VAL A 260 -7.01 -20.25 -8.08
CA VAL A 260 -7.00 -18.80 -8.35
C VAL A 260 -5.80 -18.42 -9.22
N PHE A 261 -4.59 -18.86 -8.87
CA PHE A 261 -3.40 -18.54 -9.65
C PHE A 261 -3.37 -19.28 -10.99
N GLY A 262 -3.89 -20.50 -11.05
CA GLY A 262 -4.09 -21.23 -12.31
C GLY A 262 -5.08 -20.54 -13.25
N GLY A 263 -6.14 -19.92 -12.70
CA GLY A 263 -7.05 -19.06 -13.45
C GLY A 263 -6.41 -17.74 -13.90
N ALA A 264 -5.57 -17.14 -13.06
CA ALA A 264 -4.85 -15.89 -13.33
C ALA A 264 -3.82 -16.00 -14.47
N THR A 265 -3.24 -17.19 -14.67
CA THR A 265 -2.23 -17.48 -15.70
C THR A 265 -2.82 -18.11 -16.96
N GLU A 266 -4.12 -18.36 -17.02
CA GLU A 266 -4.77 -18.99 -18.17
C GLU A 266 -4.56 -18.20 -19.47
N ARG A 267 -4.55 -16.86 -19.35
CA ARG A 267 -4.16 -15.92 -20.42
C ARG A 267 -2.70 -15.54 -20.24
N LEU A 268 -1.92 -15.56 -21.32
CA LEU A 268 -0.47 -15.32 -21.25
C LEU A 268 -0.23 -13.89 -20.80
N TYR A 269 0.50 -13.70 -19.69
CA TYR A 269 0.88 -12.38 -19.16
C TYR A 269 -0.30 -11.37 -19.13
N ALA A 270 -1.44 -11.81 -18.59
CA ALA A 270 -2.69 -11.06 -18.62
C ALA A 270 -2.58 -9.67 -17.99
N ASN A 271 -3.24 -8.68 -18.61
CA ASN A 271 -3.27 -7.28 -18.15
C ASN A 271 -1.88 -6.68 -17.88
N GLY A 272 -0.90 -7.03 -18.70
CA GLY A 272 0.46 -6.52 -18.52
C GLY A 272 1.14 -7.01 -17.24
N GLY A 273 0.64 -8.10 -16.65
CA GLY A 273 1.19 -8.75 -15.46
C GLY A 273 0.43 -8.48 -14.16
N HIS A 274 -0.44 -7.46 -14.11
CA HIS A 274 -1.11 -7.05 -12.86
C HIS A 274 -1.96 -8.15 -12.21
N LEU A 275 -2.56 -9.04 -13.00
CA LEU A 275 -3.53 -9.98 -12.48
C LEU A 275 -2.96 -10.95 -11.42
N LEU A 276 -1.72 -11.41 -11.62
CA LEU A 276 -1.06 -12.28 -10.63
C LEU A 276 -0.80 -11.53 -9.32
N GLU A 277 -0.44 -10.27 -9.45
CA GLU A 277 -0.16 -9.39 -8.33
C GLU A 277 -1.43 -9.04 -7.55
N ASP A 278 -2.55 -8.76 -8.23
CA ASP A 278 -3.87 -8.59 -7.61
C ASP A 278 -4.25 -9.83 -6.77
N CYS A 279 -4.02 -11.02 -7.32
CA CYS A 279 -4.24 -12.28 -6.62
C CYS A 279 -3.34 -12.36 -5.38
N ASN A 280 -2.03 -12.13 -5.52
CA ASN A 280 -1.09 -12.15 -4.40
C ASN A 280 -1.51 -11.18 -3.29
N LYS A 281 -1.90 -9.94 -3.60
CA LYS A 281 -2.32 -8.98 -2.56
C LYS A 281 -3.59 -9.42 -1.85
N ALA A 282 -4.52 -10.10 -2.54
CA ALA A 282 -5.68 -10.71 -1.89
C ALA A 282 -5.26 -11.85 -0.92
N PHE A 283 -4.33 -12.72 -1.32
CA PHE A 283 -3.80 -13.79 -0.46
C PHE A 283 -2.97 -13.24 0.72
N GLU A 284 -2.09 -12.26 0.49
CA GLU A 284 -1.27 -11.64 1.53
C GLU A 284 -2.10 -10.91 2.60
N LEU A 285 -3.16 -10.20 2.18
CA LEU A 285 -4.11 -9.60 3.12
C LEU A 285 -4.91 -10.67 3.87
N THR A 286 -5.22 -11.81 3.24
CA THR A 286 -5.86 -12.95 3.92
C THR A 286 -4.91 -13.56 4.95
N GLU A 287 -3.64 -13.79 4.61
CA GLU A 287 -2.60 -14.29 5.53
C GLU A 287 -2.42 -13.37 6.76
N LEU A 288 -2.51 -12.05 6.56
CA LEU A 288 -2.46 -11.09 7.66
C LEU A 288 -3.72 -11.14 8.54
N LEU A 289 -4.91 -11.22 7.92
CA LEU A 289 -6.18 -10.99 8.61
C LEU A 289 -6.85 -12.25 9.15
N GLY A 290 -6.53 -13.42 8.61
CA GLY A 290 -7.17 -14.70 8.89
C GLY A 290 -8.06 -15.20 7.74
N ASP A 291 -8.23 -16.52 7.65
CA ASP A 291 -8.99 -17.20 6.59
C ASP A 291 -10.45 -16.75 6.52
N GLU A 292 -11.01 -16.22 7.61
CA GLU A 292 -12.38 -15.67 7.63
C GLU A 292 -12.56 -14.48 6.68
N GLU A 293 -11.49 -13.76 6.34
CA GLU A 293 -11.55 -12.63 5.40
C GLU A 293 -11.35 -13.05 3.94
N ALA A 294 -10.97 -14.30 3.66
CA ALA A 294 -10.73 -14.80 2.31
C ALA A 294 -11.96 -14.62 1.39
N VAL A 295 -13.16 -14.82 1.95
CA VAL A 295 -14.46 -14.64 1.25
C VAL A 295 -14.70 -13.20 0.80
N ASN A 296 -14.11 -12.22 1.49
CA ASN A 296 -14.23 -10.80 1.16
C ASN A 296 -13.16 -10.36 0.16
N LEU A 297 -11.97 -10.96 0.24
CA LEU A 297 -10.77 -10.55 -0.49
C LEU A 297 -10.59 -11.28 -1.83
N ILE A 298 -10.51 -12.62 -1.83
CA ILE A 298 -10.13 -13.41 -3.01
C ILE A 298 -11.08 -13.17 -4.21
N PRO A 299 -12.42 -13.08 -4.01
CA PRO A 299 -13.34 -12.76 -5.10
C PRO A 299 -13.12 -11.41 -5.80
N LEU A 300 -12.40 -10.46 -5.18
CA LEU A 300 -12.10 -9.16 -5.79
C LEU A 300 -11.12 -9.27 -6.97
N ALA A 301 -10.38 -10.38 -7.11
CA ALA A 301 -9.51 -10.61 -8.27
C ALA A 301 -10.28 -11.05 -9.53
N ILE A 302 -11.50 -11.58 -9.37
CA ILE A 302 -12.30 -12.19 -10.44
C ILE A 302 -12.70 -11.23 -11.58
N PRO A 303 -13.10 -9.97 -11.33
CA PRO A 303 -13.35 -9.02 -12.40
C PRO A 303 -12.13 -8.87 -13.32
N GLY A 304 -10.94 -8.61 -12.76
CA GLY A 304 -9.70 -8.49 -13.54
C GLY A 304 -9.35 -9.77 -14.29
N MET A 305 -9.60 -10.93 -13.69
CA MET A 305 -9.35 -12.24 -14.29
C MET A 305 -10.25 -12.50 -15.51
N THR A 306 -11.53 -12.17 -15.42
CA THR A 306 -12.51 -12.46 -16.48
C THR A 306 -12.55 -11.38 -17.56
N SER A 307 -12.22 -10.12 -17.23
CA SER A 307 -12.13 -9.04 -18.21
C SER A 307 -10.75 -8.90 -18.87
N GLY A 308 -9.73 -9.54 -18.32
CA GLY A 308 -8.36 -9.33 -18.75
C GLY A 308 -8.07 -9.73 -20.19
N ARG A 309 -7.07 -9.10 -20.80
CA ARG A 309 -6.52 -9.49 -22.11
C ARG A 309 -5.16 -10.14 -21.92
N GLY A 310 -4.95 -11.24 -22.63
CA GLY A 310 -3.66 -11.91 -22.68
C GLY A 310 -2.77 -11.34 -23.79
N ARG A 311 -1.46 -11.54 -23.67
CA ARG A 311 -0.47 -11.17 -24.67
C ARG A 311 -0.50 -12.06 -25.90
N GLU A 312 -1.18 -13.21 -25.84
CA GLU A 312 -1.56 -13.98 -27.03
C GLU A 312 -2.47 -13.20 -27.99
N GLU A 313 -3.07 -12.08 -27.56
CA GLU A 313 -3.84 -11.19 -28.42
C GLU A 313 -2.98 -10.03 -28.98
N SER A 314 -1.67 -10.01 -28.71
CA SER A 314 -0.78 -8.88 -29.02
C SER A 314 0.24 -9.21 -30.12
N THR A 315 0.51 -8.23 -30.99
CA THR A 315 1.41 -8.41 -32.14
C THR A 315 2.84 -8.75 -31.75
N ASN A 316 3.37 -8.17 -30.66
CA ASN A 316 4.78 -8.33 -30.28
C ASN A 316 5.12 -9.72 -29.71
N TRP A 317 4.12 -10.57 -29.46
CA TRP A 317 4.32 -11.98 -29.07
C TRP A 317 4.21 -12.95 -30.27
N HIS A 318 3.81 -12.44 -31.43
CA HIS A 318 3.73 -13.17 -32.71
C HIS A 318 4.76 -12.69 -33.75
N HIS A 319 5.37 -11.52 -33.54
CA HIS A 319 6.29 -10.92 -34.50
C HIS A 319 7.40 -10.12 -33.79
N PRO A 320 8.68 -10.21 -34.23
CA PRO A 320 9.18 -10.95 -35.39
C PRO A 320 9.31 -12.47 -35.20
N VAL A 321 9.25 -12.94 -33.95
CA VAL A 321 9.33 -14.36 -33.60
C VAL A 321 7.98 -14.79 -33.01
N GLU A 322 7.48 -15.94 -33.43
CA GLU A 322 6.26 -16.55 -32.88
C GLU A 322 6.57 -17.22 -31.53
N ILE A 323 5.96 -16.73 -30.45
CA ILE A 323 6.23 -17.17 -29.08
C ILE A 323 5.03 -17.89 -28.45
N VAL A 324 3.81 -17.56 -28.89
CA VAL A 324 2.57 -18.06 -28.26
C VAL A 324 2.42 -19.56 -28.45
N GLU A 325 2.56 -20.08 -29.68
CA GLU A 325 2.41 -21.51 -29.92
C GLU A 325 3.49 -22.35 -29.19
N PRO A 326 4.79 -21.98 -29.18
CA PRO A 326 5.79 -22.62 -28.32
C PRO A 326 5.41 -22.68 -26.84
N LEU A 327 4.89 -21.59 -26.27
CA LEU A 327 4.41 -21.58 -24.87
C LEU A 327 3.23 -22.54 -24.67
N ARG A 328 2.25 -22.57 -25.58
CA ARG A 328 1.12 -23.52 -25.50
C ARG A 328 1.56 -24.98 -25.66
N HIS A 329 2.60 -25.26 -26.44
CA HIS A 329 3.22 -26.59 -26.52
C HIS A 329 3.91 -26.99 -25.22
N LEU A 330 4.66 -26.07 -24.61
CA LEU A 330 5.27 -26.26 -23.30
C LEU A 330 4.21 -26.55 -22.22
N GLU A 331 3.13 -25.76 -22.14
CA GLU A 331 2.07 -25.94 -21.13
C GLU A 331 1.50 -27.36 -21.09
N ARG A 332 1.39 -28.01 -22.26
CA ARG A 332 0.93 -29.41 -22.38
C ARG A 332 1.92 -30.43 -21.82
N ARG A 333 3.21 -30.09 -21.75
CA ARG A 333 4.31 -30.96 -21.26
C ARG A 333 4.64 -30.73 -19.79
N LEU A 334 4.37 -29.52 -19.27
CA LEU A 334 4.67 -29.14 -17.88
C LEU A 334 4.24 -30.17 -16.82
N PRO A 335 3.06 -30.83 -16.88
CA PRO A 335 2.72 -31.86 -15.90
C PRO A 335 3.78 -32.97 -15.82
N ALA A 336 4.28 -33.46 -16.96
CA ALA A 336 5.29 -34.51 -17.01
C ALA A 336 6.66 -34.00 -16.55
N ASP A 337 7.04 -32.78 -16.95
CA ASP A 337 8.27 -32.14 -16.46
C ASP A 337 8.23 -31.95 -14.94
N LEU A 338 7.02 -31.81 -14.38
CA LEU A 338 6.79 -31.61 -12.97
C LEU A 338 6.84 -32.88 -12.09
N GLU A 339 6.80 -34.08 -12.67
CA GLU A 339 6.80 -35.38 -11.95
C GLU A 339 8.17 -35.79 -11.37
N GLY A 340 9.26 -35.23 -11.90
CA GLY A 340 10.62 -35.57 -11.48
C GLY A 340 10.97 -35.17 -10.04
N SER A 341 12.03 -35.77 -9.48
CA SER A 341 12.58 -35.35 -8.19
C SER A 341 13.11 -33.91 -8.26
N ARG A 342 13.01 -33.17 -7.15
CA ARG A 342 13.50 -31.79 -7.04
C ARG A 342 14.72 -31.71 -6.14
N THR A 343 15.68 -30.87 -6.54
CA THR A 343 16.93 -30.73 -5.82
C THR A 343 16.95 -29.39 -5.08
N GLY A 344 16.88 -29.42 -3.74
CA GLY A 344 16.91 -28.20 -2.91
C GLY A 344 18.25 -27.43 -2.99
N SER A 345 19.32 -28.08 -3.43
CA SER A 345 20.63 -27.46 -3.68
C SER A 345 20.80 -26.91 -5.11
N TRP A 346 19.74 -26.90 -5.92
CA TRP A 346 19.80 -26.35 -7.27
C TRP A 346 20.17 -24.86 -7.25
N ARG A 347 20.98 -24.46 -8.21
CA ARG A 347 21.42 -23.07 -8.45
C ARG A 347 21.47 -22.86 -9.96
N ALA A 348 21.03 -21.69 -10.43
CA ALA A 348 21.18 -21.35 -11.82
C ALA A 348 22.66 -21.25 -12.19
N THR A 349 22.98 -21.68 -13.40
CA THR A 349 24.30 -21.44 -13.98
C THR A 349 24.37 -20.01 -14.52
N GLU A 350 25.58 -19.45 -14.60
CA GLU A 350 25.80 -18.16 -15.26
C GLU A 350 25.32 -18.18 -16.73
N SER A 351 25.41 -19.35 -17.38
CA SER A 351 24.86 -19.56 -18.72
C SER A 351 23.35 -19.40 -18.79
N LEU A 352 22.60 -19.85 -17.76
CA LEU A 352 21.15 -19.66 -17.71
C LEU A 352 20.79 -18.19 -17.52
N ARG A 353 21.48 -17.49 -16.60
CA ARG A 353 21.31 -16.04 -16.38
C ARG A 353 21.61 -15.23 -17.66
N GLY A 354 22.70 -15.57 -18.36
CA GLY A 354 23.04 -14.99 -19.65
C GLY A 354 21.97 -15.24 -20.72
N THR A 355 21.37 -16.44 -20.73
CA THR A 355 20.27 -16.77 -21.65
C THR A 355 19.02 -15.94 -21.36
N LEU A 356 18.64 -15.78 -20.09
CA LEU A 356 17.48 -14.97 -19.67
C LEU A 356 17.61 -13.49 -20.08
N LEU A 357 18.83 -12.96 -20.10
CA LEU A 357 19.13 -11.60 -20.55
C LEU A 357 19.43 -11.51 -22.06
N GLY A 358 19.37 -12.62 -22.78
CA GLY A 358 19.64 -12.72 -24.22
C GLY A 358 18.52 -12.19 -25.10
N ASP A 359 18.64 -12.47 -26.40
CA ASP A 359 17.76 -12.00 -27.47
C ASP A 359 17.06 -13.11 -28.27
N ASP A 360 17.14 -14.36 -27.79
CA ASP A 360 16.43 -15.51 -28.35
C ASP A 360 15.34 -16.02 -27.40
N PRO A 361 14.05 -15.73 -27.65
CA PRO A 361 12.96 -16.14 -26.79
C PRO A 361 12.69 -17.66 -26.81
N LEU A 362 13.04 -18.35 -27.90
CA LEU A 362 12.83 -19.80 -28.01
C LEU A 362 13.90 -20.55 -27.20
N LEU A 363 15.14 -20.08 -27.25
CA LEU A 363 16.21 -20.60 -26.40
C LEU A 363 15.91 -20.36 -24.92
N ILE A 364 15.33 -19.21 -24.56
CA ILE A 364 14.88 -18.95 -23.17
C ILE A 364 13.86 -20.00 -22.72
N ILE A 365 12.83 -20.27 -23.53
CA ILE A 365 11.82 -21.29 -23.22
C ILE A 365 12.48 -22.67 -23.06
N GLU A 366 13.32 -23.08 -24.01
CA GLU A 366 14.01 -24.37 -23.99
C GLU A 366 14.87 -24.54 -22.73
N ARG A 367 15.66 -23.54 -22.36
CA ARG A 367 16.56 -23.63 -21.19
C ARG A 367 15.82 -23.63 -19.87
N LEU A 368 14.71 -22.91 -19.77
CA LEU A 368 13.85 -22.94 -18.59
C LEU A 368 13.13 -24.29 -18.45
N GLU A 369 12.61 -24.83 -19.55
CA GLU A 369 11.99 -26.16 -19.56
C GLU A 369 13.00 -27.23 -19.14
N ALA A 370 14.18 -27.25 -19.77
CA ALA A 370 15.25 -28.18 -19.44
C ALA A 370 15.65 -28.09 -17.96
N ALA A 371 15.76 -26.88 -17.40
CA ALA A 371 16.05 -26.71 -15.99
C ALA A 371 14.97 -27.34 -15.08
N LEU A 372 13.68 -27.20 -15.40
CA LEU A 372 12.60 -27.84 -14.65
C LEU A 372 12.67 -29.37 -14.77
N SER A 373 12.84 -29.90 -15.99
CA SER A 373 12.95 -31.35 -16.22
C SER A 373 14.18 -31.95 -15.51
N ASP A 374 15.28 -31.20 -15.41
CA ASP A 374 16.50 -31.58 -14.69
C ASP A 374 16.39 -31.42 -13.16
N GLY A 375 15.22 -31.04 -12.64
CA GLY A 375 14.93 -31.04 -11.20
C GLY A 375 15.07 -29.69 -10.49
N ALA A 376 15.07 -28.57 -11.22
CA ALA A 376 14.98 -27.24 -10.62
C ALA A 376 13.64 -27.07 -9.87
N PRO A 377 13.66 -26.64 -8.59
CA PRO A 377 12.45 -26.22 -7.91
C PRO A 377 11.79 -25.02 -8.63
N PRO A 378 10.46 -25.00 -8.84
CA PRO A 378 9.80 -23.89 -9.54
C PRO A 378 10.01 -22.52 -8.90
N ASP A 379 10.05 -22.45 -7.57
CA ASP A 379 10.31 -21.23 -6.82
C ASP A 379 11.76 -20.72 -7.02
N CYS A 380 12.74 -21.62 -7.05
CA CYS A 380 14.12 -21.26 -7.41
C CYS A 380 14.21 -20.71 -8.83
N LEU A 381 13.52 -21.32 -9.80
CA LEU A 381 13.53 -20.86 -11.18
C LEU A 381 12.79 -19.52 -11.35
N ALA A 382 11.65 -19.35 -10.68
CA ALA A 382 10.91 -18.09 -10.64
C ALA A 382 11.76 -16.95 -10.05
N ARG A 383 12.53 -17.24 -8.99
CA ARG A 383 13.47 -16.27 -8.38
C ARG A 383 14.55 -15.82 -9.36
N GLU A 384 15.09 -16.71 -10.17
CA GLU A 384 16.10 -16.38 -11.19
C GLU A 384 15.52 -15.52 -12.33
N VAL A 385 14.30 -15.82 -12.79
CA VAL A 385 13.58 -14.98 -13.76
C VAL A 385 13.29 -13.59 -13.17
N CYS A 386 12.84 -13.52 -11.92
CA CYS A 386 12.61 -12.26 -11.23
C CYS A 386 13.89 -11.44 -11.07
N TYR A 387 15.03 -12.09 -10.81
CA TYR A 387 16.31 -11.41 -10.74
C TYR A 387 16.79 -10.91 -12.11
N ALA A 388 16.57 -11.65 -13.19
CA ALA A 388 16.82 -11.15 -14.55
C ALA A 388 15.95 -9.91 -14.85
N ALA A 389 14.69 -9.88 -14.41
CA ALA A 389 13.84 -8.70 -14.48
C ALA A 389 14.39 -7.51 -13.65
N ALA A 390 14.86 -7.78 -12.43
CA ALA A 390 15.49 -6.77 -11.58
C ALA A 390 16.74 -6.18 -12.25
N LEU A 391 17.52 -7.00 -12.96
CA LEU A 391 18.67 -6.55 -13.73
C LEU A 391 18.27 -5.68 -14.93
N ARG A 392 17.16 -5.96 -15.62
CA ARG A 392 16.61 -5.07 -16.66
C ARG A 392 16.33 -3.68 -16.11
N LEU A 393 15.72 -3.62 -14.92
CA LEU A 393 15.43 -2.38 -14.20
C LEU A 393 16.72 -1.68 -13.73
N ALA A 394 17.63 -2.41 -13.08
CA ALA A 394 18.90 -1.90 -12.54
C ALA A 394 19.88 -1.46 -13.64
N ARG A 395 19.73 -1.93 -14.87
CA ARG A 395 20.52 -1.54 -16.05
C ARG A 395 19.76 -0.68 -17.05
N PHE A 396 18.57 -0.21 -16.70
CA PHE A 396 17.80 0.69 -17.56
C PHE A 396 18.60 1.96 -17.87
N ALA A 397 18.69 2.34 -19.14
CA ALA A 397 19.44 3.51 -19.57
C ALA A 397 18.61 4.79 -19.40
N THR A 398 19.15 5.82 -18.74
CA THR A 398 18.48 7.12 -18.57
C THR A 398 18.38 7.93 -19.87
N SER A 399 18.87 7.40 -20.98
CA SER A 399 18.66 7.93 -22.34
C SER A 399 17.28 7.58 -22.91
N ASN A 400 16.59 6.57 -22.34
CA ASN A 400 15.20 6.25 -22.68
C ASN A 400 14.24 7.29 -22.06
N GLU A 401 12.97 7.28 -22.48
CA GLU A 401 11.98 8.19 -21.91
C GLU A 401 11.60 7.77 -20.49
N VAL A 402 11.15 8.72 -19.67
CA VAL A 402 10.70 8.43 -18.29
C VAL A 402 9.53 7.44 -18.30
N THR A 403 8.66 7.50 -19.32
CA THR A 403 7.55 6.57 -19.49
C THR A 403 8.00 5.14 -19.79
N ASP A 404 9.20 4.92 -20.32
CA ASP A 404 9.71 3.59 -20.65
C ASP A 404 10.10 2.77 -19.41
N TRP A 405 10.29 3.41 -18.25
CA TRP A 405 10.49 2.71 -16.97
C TRP A 405 9.31 1.79 -16.61
N PHE A 406 8.14 2.08 -17.19
CA PHE A 406 6.93 1.29 -16.99
C PHE A 406 7.07 -0.19 -17.38
N ASN A 407 7.85 -0.48 -18.41
CA ASN A 407 8.02 -1.87 -18.87
C ASN A 407 8.86 -2.72 -17.90
N PRO A 408 10.13 -2.38 -17.57
CA PRO A 408 10.95 -3.18 -16.67
C PRO A 408 10.42 -3.20 -15.24
N GLN A 409 9.72 -2.14 -14.79
CA GLN A 409 9.08 -2.16 -13.48
C GLN A 409 7.95 -3.21 -13.44
N HIS A 410 7.12 -3.30 -14.49
CA HIS A 410 6.05 -4.31 -14.57
C HIS A 410 6.61 -5.72 -14.64
N THR A 411 7.63 -5.93 -15.46
CA THR A 411 8.28 -7.23 -15.57
C THR A 411 8.87 -7.67 -14.23
N PHE A 412 9.47 -6.74 -13.46
CA PHE A 412 9.99 -7.04 -12.13
C PHE A 412 8.89 -7.36 -11.11
N ILE A 413 7.83 -6.55 -11.08
CA ILE A 413 6.65 -6.80 -10.23
C ILE A 413 6.02 -8.16 -10.56
N TYR A 414 5.83 -8.47 -11.84
CA TYR A 414 5.31 -9.75 -12.29
C TYR A 414 6.22 -10.92 -11.91
N GLY A 415 7.53 -10.77 -12.09
CA GLY A 415 8.51 -11.78 -11.69
C GLY A 415 8.41 -12.12 -10.19
N ASN A 416 8.28 -11.10 -9.33
CA ASN A 416 8.06 -11.32 -7.90
C ASN A 416 6.70 -11.95 -7.63
N ALA A 417 5.66 -11.52 -8.33
CA ALA A 417 4.32 -12.07 -8.20
C ALA A 417 4.28 -13.58 -8.55
N VAL A 418 4.98 -14.00 -9.62
CA VAL A 418 5.13 -15.41 -9.98
C VAL A 418 5.89 -16.16 -8.89
N TYR A 419 7.01 -15.61 -8.39
CA TYR A 419 7.79 -16.21 -7.31
C TYR A 419 6.94 -16.46 -6.05
N GLN A 420 6.10 -15.50 -5.66
CA GLN A 420 5.19 -15.68 -4.53
C GLN A 420 4.06 -16.70 -4.83
N ALA A 421 3.51 -16.69 -6.05
CA ALA A 421 2.44 -17.61 -6.45
C ALA A 421 2.90 -19.07 -6.45
N VAL A 422 4.09 -19.38 -7.00
CA VAL A 422 4.60 -20.76 -7.06
C VAL A 422 4.96 -21.33 -5.69
N ARG A 423 5.25 -20.47 -4.70
CA ARG A 423 5.46 -20.88 -3.30
C ARG A 423 4.15 -21.23 -2.59
N ARG A 424 3.02 -20.71 -3.06
CA ARG A 424 1.68 -21.09 -2.57
C ARG A 424 1.15 -22.33 -3.27
N SER A 425 1.46 -22.50 -4.55
CA SER A 425 1.11 -23.71 -5.31
C SER A 425 2.10 -23.96 -6.44
N ALA A 426 2.72 -25.16 -6.43
CA ALA A 426 3.62 -25.63 -7.48
C ALA A 426 2.88 -26.38 -8.62
N ALA A 427 1.56 -26.20 -8.74
CA ALA A 427 0.77 -26.85 -9.78
C ALA A 427 1.20 -26.39 -11.19
N PRO A 428 1.08 -27.26 -12.21
CA PRO A 428 1.50 -26.92 -13.59
C PRO A 428 0.86 -25.63 -14.12
N ASP A 429 -0.42 -25.42 -13.80
CA ASP A 429 -1.15 -24.21 -14.20
C ASP A 429 -0.62 -22.94 -13.55
N VAL A 430 0.11 -23.01 -12.42
CA VAL A 430 0.76 -21.84 -11.79
C VAL A 430 2.18 -21.67 -12.32
N VAL A 431 2.91 -22.79 -12.46
CA VAL A 431 4.33 -22.81 -12.91
C VAL A 431 4.52 -22.22 -14.30
N ARG A 432 3.55 -22.33 -15.23
CA ARG A 432 3.63 -21.67 -16.55
C ARG A 432 3.85 -20.16 -16.47
N GLY A 433 3.46 -19.50 -15.37
CA GLY A 433 3.71 -18.08 -15.13
C GLY A 433 5.21 -17.71 -15.18
N ILE A 434 6.11 -18.64 -14.83
CA ILE A 434 7.57 -18.44 -14.93
C ILE A 434 7.98 -18.09 -16.36
N PHE A 435 7.42 -18.80 -17.33
CA PHE A 435 7.74 -18.62 -18.75
C PHE A 435 7.14 -17.32 -19.29
N HIS A 436 5.94 -16.93 -18.85
CA HIS A 436 5.38 -15.63 -19.19
C HIS A 436 6.29 -14.49 -18.72
N GLY A 437 6.82 -14.60 -17.50
CA GLY A 437 7.75 -13.62 -16.92
C GLY A 437 9.06 -13.56 -17.70
N ALA A 438 9.61 -14.71 -18.07
CA ALA A 438 10.84 -14.77 -18.85
C ALA A 438 10.70 -14.15 -20.24
N ILE A 439 9.54 -14.34 -20.90
CA ILE A 439 9.25 -13.65 -22.15
C ILE A 439 9.10 -12.15 -21.95
N SER A 440 8.52 -11.69 -20.83
CA SER A 440 8.49 -10.25 -20.52
C SER A 440 9.90 -9.67 -20.31
N VAL A 441 10.81 -10.39 -19.65
CA VAL A 441 12.25 -10.01 -19.53
C VAL A 441 12.92 -9.88 -20.90
N TYR A 442 12.56 -10.76 -21.84
CA TYR A 442 13.00 -10.69 -23.23
C TYR A 442 12.43 -9.46 -23.95
N MET A 443 11.16 -9.10 -23.72
CA MET A 443 10.54 -7.92 -24.34
C MET A 443 11.23 -6.62 -23.93
N ASP A 444 11.78 -6.56 -22.72
CA ASP A 444 12.48 -5.37 -22.19
C ASP A 444 13.91 -5.21 -22.71
N ARG A 445 14.45 -6.16 -23.49
CA ARG A 445 15.87 -6.21 -23.86
C ARG A 445 16.43 -4.93 -24.50
N TYR A 446 15.61 -4.22 -25.28
CA TYR A 446 16.03 -3.01 -25.98
C TYR A 446 16.20 -1.80 -25.05
N LEU A 447 15.63 -1.85 -23.84
CA LEU A 447 15.75 -0.78 -22.84
C LEU A 447 17.13 -0.77 -22.15
N ASN A 448 17.98 -1.74 -22.48
CA ASN A 448 19.35 -1.86 -22.01
C ASN A 448 20.37 -1.86 -23.17
N VAL A 449 20.17 -1.06 -24.22
CA VAL A 449 21.10 -0.98 -25.36
C VAL A 449 21.65 0.45 -25.52
N PRO A 450 22.89 0.75 -25.08
CA PRO A 450 23.73 -0.09 -24.21
C PRO A 450 23.18 -0.14 -22.77
N PRO A 451 23.54 -1.17 -21.97
CA PRO A 451 23.06 -1.26 -20.59
C PRO A 451 23.72 -0.17 -19.74
N ALA A 452 22.94 0.43 -18.84
CA ALA A 452 23.52 1.29 -17.81
C ALA A 452 24.48 0.46 -16.94
N ARG A 453 25.62 1.07 -16.61
CA ARG A 453 26.63 0.43 -15.78
C ARG A 453 26.19 0.43 -14.33
N LEU A 454 26.37 -0.67 -13.63
CA LEU A 454 26.10 -0.75 -12.18
C LEU A 454 27.12 0.08 -11.39
N PRO A 455 26.81 0.53 -10.15
CA PRO A 455 27.77 1.28 -9.32
C PRO A 455 29.13 0.57 -9.15
N SER A 456 29.11 -0.75 -8.91
CA SER A 456 30.31 -1.58 -8.80
C SER A 456 31.17 -1.58 -10.06
N GLU A 457 30.58 -1.44 -11.25
CA GLU A 457 31.29 -1.35 -12.52
C GLU A 457 31.88 0.04 -12.76
N ARG A 458 31.23 1.10 -12.25
CA ARG A 458 31.71 2.49 -12.36
C ARG A 458 32.84 2.80 -11.39
N GLY A 459 32.97 2.03 -10.31
CA GLY A 459 33.88 2.35 -9.21
C GLY A 459 33.47 3.62 -8.45
N SER A 460 32.20 4.00 -8.55
CA SER A 460 31.62 5.14 -7.84
C SER A 460 31.43 4.82 -6.35
N GLY A 461 31.35 5.87 -5.52
CA GLY A 461 31.01 5.73 -4.10
C GLY A 461 32.16 5.81 -3.09
N LYS A 462 33.42 5.92 -3.53
CA LYS A 462 34.57 6.15 -2.61
C LYS A 462 34.54 7.51 -1.92
N GLU A 463 33.91 8.51 -2.54
CA GLU A 463 33.73 9.85 -2.00
C GLU A 463 32.49 9.98 -1.11
N LEU A 464 31.67 8.92 -1.02
CA LEU A 464 30.47 8.91 -0.18
C LEU A 464 30.83 8.63 1.28
N PRO A 465 30.00 9.08 2.25
CA PRO A 465 30.20 8.81 3.66
C PRO A 465 30.34 7.31 3.99
N GLU A 466 31.06 7.00 5.07
CA GLU A 466 31.18 5.64 5.61
C GLU A 466 30.11 5.32 6.67
N VAL A 467 29.40 6.34 7.15
CA VAL A 467 28.39 6.19 8.20
C VAL A 467 27.01 6.02 7.56
N GLY A 468 26.32 4.92 7.87
CA GLY A 468 25.01 4.60 7.31
C GLY A 468 23.97 5.71 7.47
N GLU A 469 23.86 6.32 8.65
CA GLU A 469 22.91 7.43 8.89
C GLU A 469 23.16 8.62 7.95
N ALA A 470 24.44 8.95 7.70
CA ALA A 470 24.80 10.02 6.78
C ALA A 470 24.42 9.68 5.32
N LEU A 471 24.56 8.41 4.92
CA LEU A 471 24.14 7.93 3.60
C LEU A 471 22.61 8.00 3.43
N LEU A 472 21.83 7.59 4.44
CA LEU A 472 20.36 7.65 4.37
C LEU A 472 19.85 9.09 4.29
N LYS A 473 20.45 10.00 5.06
CA LYS A 473 20.13 11.44 4.98
C LYS A 473 20.50 12.02 3.60
N LEU A 474 21.67 11.64 3.08
CA LEU A 474 22.09 12.05 1.75
C LEU A 474 21.14 11.52 0.67
N LEU A 475 20.70 10.25 0.76
CA LEU A 475 19.74 9.66 -0.17
C LEU A 475 18.45 10.48 -0.26
N LEU A 476 17.85 10.84 0.88
CA LEU A 476 16.64 11.67 0.89
C LEU A 476 16.88 13.06 0.26
N THR A 477 18.07 13.64 0.48
CA THR A 477 18.48 14.93 -0.11
C THR A 477 18.66 14.84 -1.63
N GLU A 478 19.18 13.73 -2.13
CA GLU A 478 19.30 13.48 -3.58
C GLU A 478 17.93 13.27 -4.23
N LEU A 479 17.02 12.58 -3.55
CA LEU A 479 15.64 12.38 -4.01
C LEU A 479 14.79 13.66 -3.95
N ASP A 480 15.25 14.70 -3.26
CA ASP A 480 14.65 16.04 -3.31
C ASP A 480 15.11 16.85 -4.54
N GLN A 481 16.04 16.31 -5.34
CA GLN A 481 16.57 16.93 -6.56
C GLN A 481 16.12 16.14 -7.79
N ARG A 482 15.86 16.84 -8.90
CA ARG A 482 15.41 16.20 -10.14
C ARG A 482 16.53 15.40 -10.80
N ALA A 483 16.21 14.16 -11.19
CA ALA A 483 17.00 13.30 -12.09
C ALA A 483 18.38 12.84 -11.58
N ASN A 484 18.59 12.72 -10.26
CA ASN A 484 19.83 12.20 -9.66
C ASN A 484 19.86 10.66 -9.55
N VAL A 485 19.45 9.96 -10.62
CA VAL A 485 19.30 8.49 -10.67
C VAL A 485 20.58 7.76 -10.29
N GLU A 486 21.72 8.14 -10.89
CA GLU A 486 22.99 7.44 -10.65
C GLU A 486 23.57 7.72 -9.28
N ARG A 487 23.36 8.94 -8.75
CA ARG A 487 23.83 9.30 -7.42
C ARG A 487 23.07 8.53 -6.33
N ALA A 488 21.76 8.39 -6.50
CA ALA A 488 20.93 7.57 -5.60
C ALA A 488 21.35 6.09 -5.63
N ALA A 489 21.65 5.56 -6.83
CA ALA A 489 22.17 4.19 -7.00
C ALA A 489 23.51 3.99 -6.27
N ASP A 490 24.45 4.93 -6.40
CA ASP A 490 25.76 4.86 -5.75
C ASP A 490 25.63 4.87 -4.22
N ILE A 491 24.69 5.66 -3.67
CA ILE A 491 24.44 5.73 -2.22
C ILE A 491 23.91 4.41 -1.68
N VAL A 492 22.92 3.80 -2.35
CA VAL A 492 22.35 2.52 -1.92
C VAL A 492 23.38 1.39 -2.07
N SER A 493 24.11 1.33 -3.18
CA SER A 493 25.20 0.36 -3.36
C SER A 493 26.27 0.49 -2.28
N ARG A 494 26.70 1.72 -1.95
CA ARG A 494 27.65 1.98 -0.86
C ARG A 494 27.10 1.54 0.49
N TYR A 495 25.83 1.84 0.78
CA TYR A 495 25.17 1.45 2.03
C TYR A 495 25.16 -0.07 2.23
N VAL A 496 24.77 -0.81 1.19
CA VAL A 496 24.73 -2.28 1.20
C VAL A 496 26.14 -2.88 1.28
N THR A 497 27.10 -2.34 0.53
CA THR A 497 28.50 -2.82 0.53
C THR A 497 29.19 -2.62 1.89
N LEU A 498 28.77 -1.62 2.66
CA LEU A 498 29.24 -1.37 4.02
C LEU A 498 28.51 -2.21 5.09
N ASP A 499 27.67 -3.17 4.68
CA ASP A 499 26.91 -4.08 5.57
C ASP A 499 26.14 -3.31 6.66
N GLN A 500 25.50 -2.22 6.27
CA GLN A 500 24.71 -1.36 7.16
C GLN A 500 23.31 -1.94 7.41
N ASP A 501 22.59 -1.38 8.39
CA ASP A 501 21.28 -1.87 8.81
C ASP A 501 20.23 -1.87 7.69
N PHE A 502 19.88 -3.07 7.21
CA PHE A 502 18.85 -3.28 6.19
C PHE A 502 17.50 -2.66 6.58
N THR A 503 17.12 -2.72 7.85
CA THR A 503 15.83 -2.18 8.33
C THR A 503 15.77 -0.67 8.15
N ALA A 504 16.84 0.04 8.52
CA ALA A 504 16.93 1.49 8.34
C ALA A 504 16.91 1.91 6.86
N LEU A 505 17.51 1.11 5.97
CA LEU A 505 17.40 1.34 4.52
C LEU A 505 15.97 1.18 4.01
N ILE A 506 15.28 0.10 4.38
CA ILE A 506 13.89 -0.14 3.95
C ILE A 506 12.94 0.93 4.51
N ASP A 507 13.12 1.35 5.77
CA ASP A 507 12.38 2.49 6.33
C ASP A 507 12.58 3.77 5.50
N THR A 508 13.84 4.07 5.15
CA THR A 508 14.19 5.27 4.38
C THR A 508 13.63 5.23 2.96
N LEU A 509 13.75 4.11 2.26
CA LEU A 509 13.20 3.93 0.91
C LEU A 509 11.67 3.97 0.92
N THR A 510 11.03 3.39 1.94
CA THR A 510 9.57 3.46 2.11
C THR A 510 9.14 4.89 2.36
N LEU A 511 9.80 5.61 3.28
CA LEU A 511 9.53 7.02 3.54
C LEU A 511 9.70 7.86 2.28
N ALA A 512 10.77 7.62 1.52
CA ALA A 512 11.04 8.30 0.26
C ALA A 512 9.97 8.05 -0.80
N THR A 513 9.37 6.86 -0.80
CA THR A 513 8.29 6.49 -1.72
C THR A 513 6.96 7.11 -1.30
N VAL A 514 6.54 6.93 -0.05
CA VAL A 514 5.19 7.31 0.41
C VAL A 514 5.03 8.79 0.70
N ARG A 515 6.13 9.56 0.79
CA ARG A 515 6.09 11.03 0.85
C ARG A 515 5.81 11.67 -0.52
N GLU A 516 5.88 10.90 -1.59
CA GLU A 516 5.67 11.38 -2.96
C GLU A 516 4.26 11.02 -3.45
N ASP A 517 3.72 11.83 -4.36
CA ASP A 517 2.49 11.54 -5.08
C ASP A 517 2.80 10.70 -6.34
N LEU A 518 3.49 9.57 -6.15
CA LEU A 518 3.83 8.62 -7.20
C LEU A 518 2.67 7.68 -7.49
N ASP A 519 2.69 7.06 -8.68
CA ASP A 519 1.87 5.89 -8.96
C ASP A 519 2.27 4.71 -8.06
N PHE A 520 1.33 3.79 -7.84
CA PHE A 520 1.51 2.66 -6.93
C PHE A 520 2.64 1.69 -7.31
N HIS A 521 3.11 1.65 -8.56
CA HIS A 521 4.15 0.70 -8.98
C HIS A 521 5.46 0.96 -8.27
N SER A 522 5.76 2.21 -7.89
CA SER A 522 6.96 2.53 -7.10
C SER A 522 6.99 1.77 -5.77
N LEU A 523 5.84 1.63 -5.11
CA LEU A 523 5.72 0.88 -3.87
C LEU A 523 5.76 -0.64 -4.11
N GLN A 524 5.20 -1.12 -5.22
CA GLN A 524 5.29 -2.53 -5.61
C GLN A 524 6.73 -2.94 -5.95
N VAL A 525 7.47 -2.10 -6.67
CA VAL A 525 8.90 -2.31 -6.95
C VAL A 525 9.70 -2.37 -5.65
N LEU A 526 9.43 -1.47 -4.70
CA LEU A 526 10.07 -1.49 -3.40
C LEU A 526 9.76 -2.80 -2.65
N GLU A 527 8.50 -3.20 -2.55
CA GLU A 527 8.08 -4.41 -1.86
C GLU A 527 8.61 -5.69 -2.52
N ALA A 528 8.59 -5.77 -3.85
CA ALA A 528 9.24 -6.81 -4.63
C ALA A 528 10.75 -6.85 -4.36
N GLY A 529 11.40 -5.69 -4.28
CA GLY A 529 12.82 -5.57 -3.93
C GLY A 529 13.15 -6.15 -2.56
N VAL A 530 12.35 -5.81 -1.53
CA VAL A 530 12.49 -6.34 -0.17
C VAL A 530 12.30 -7.86 -0.15
N ASN A 531 11.22 -8.36 -0.77
CA ASN A 531 10.93 -9.78 -0.85
C ASN A 531 12.06 -10.56 -1.53
N GLN A 532 12.56 -10.05 -2.67
CA GLN A 532 13.62 -10.72 -3.41
C GLN A 532 14.93 -10.67 -2.64
N CYS A 533 15.32 -9.55 -2.04
CA CYS A 533 16.49 -9.48 -1.16
C CYS A 533 16.45 -10.52 -0.04
N CYS A 534 15.29 -10.72 0.61
CA CYS A 534 15.13 -11.73 1.66
C CYS A 534 15.15 -13.18 1.11
N ALA A 535 14.92 -13.36 -0.19
CA ALA A 535 14.97 -14.65 -0.86
C ALA A 535 16.38 -15.03 -1.35
N TRP A 536 17.34 -14.11 -1.29
CA TRP A 536 18.75 -14.35 -1.59
C TRP A 536 19.55 -14.42 -0.30
N ASP A 537 20.53 -15.31 -0.25
CA ASP A 537 21.41 -15.47 0.91
C ASP A 537 22.48 -14.35 0.91
N GLN A 538 23.66 -14.66 0.36
CA GLN A 538 24.79 -13.76 0.22
C GLN A 538 25.20 -13.70 -1.25
N GLY A 539 25.43 -12.49 -1.75
CA GLY A 539 25.82 -12.27 -3.13
C GLY A 539 25.49 -10.85 -3.62
N PRO A 540 25.89 -10.51 -4.86
CA PRO A 540 25.61 -9.20 -5.42
C PRO A 540 24.12 -8.97 -5.75
N GLU A 541 23.28 -10.01 -5.70
CA GLU A 541 21.88 -9.96 -6.12
C GLU A 541 21.07 -8.91 -5.35
N CYS A 542 21.12 -8.92 -4.01
CA CYS A 542 20.33 -7.97 -3.23
C CYS A 542 20.78 -6.51 -3.47
N GLU A 543 22.10 -6.26 -3.55
CA GLU A 543 22.63 -4.94 -3.90
C GLU A 543 22.08 -4.47 -5.26
N GLN A 544 22.15 -5.32 -6.28
CA GLN A 544 21.71 -4.98 -7.63
C GLN A 544 20.19 -4.79 -7.74
N ILE A 545 19.42 -5.58 -7.01
CA ILE A 545 17.97 -5.42 -6.89
C ILE A 545 17.66 -4.05 -6.27
N LEU A 546 18.28 -3.71 -5.14
CA LEU A 546 18.06 -2.42 -4.47
C LEU A 546 18.54 -1.23 -5.30
N VAL A 547 19.60 -1.41 -6.10
CA VAL A 547 20.01 -0.44 -7.13
C VAL A 547 18.89 -0.24 -8.15
N GLY A 548 18.26 -1.30 -8.64
CA GLY A 548 17.07 -1.18 -9.52
C GLY A 548 15.92 -0.43 -8.87
N VAL A 549 15.59 -0.77 -7.62
CA VAL A 549 14.53 -0.11 -6.84
C VAL A 549 14.77 1.39 -6.71
N VAL A 550 15.96 1.79 -6.25
CA VAL A 550 16.26 3.21 -6.03
C VAL A 550 16.40 3.99 -7.33
N ARG A 551 16.91 3.37 -8.41
CA ARG A 551 16.98 4.02 -9.73
C ARG A 551 15.58 4.29 -10.26
N ASN A 552 14.66 3.33 -10.13
CA ASN A 552 13.25 3.51 -10.50
C ASN A 552 12.60 4.65 -9.70
N LEU A 553 12.80 4.68 -8.38
CA LEU A 553 12.26 5.74 -7.53
C LEU A 553 12.82 7.12 -7.92
N ALA A 554 14.15 7.23 -8.03
CA ALA A 554 14.84 8.48 -8.35
C ALA A 554 14.48 9.04 -9.73
N ALA A 555 14.06 8.20 -10.68
CA ALA A 555 13.60 8.65 -12.00
C ALA A 555 12.29 9.46 -11.93
N HIS A 556 11.49 9.26 -10.87
CA HIS A 556 10.17 9.89 -10.71
C HIS A 556 10.12 10.92 -9.57
N CYS A 557 11.22 11.09 -8.83
CA CYS A 557 11.34 12.06 -7.73
C CYS A 557 12.02 13.38 -8.16
N PRO A 558 11.69 14.51 -7.48
CA PRO A 558 10.58 14.69 -6.54
C PRO A 558 9.25 15.00 -7.23
N THR A 559 8.15 14.73 -6.53
CA THR A 559 6.78 15.13 -6.91
C THR A 559 6.32 16.39 -6.17
N ARG A 560 5.02 16.74 -6.23
CA ARG A 560 4.44 17.89 -5.51
C ARG A 560 4.17 17.63 -4.03
N ARG A 561 4.05 16.37 -3.60
CA ARG A 561 3.84 15.94 -2.20
C ARG A 561 2.59 16.54 -1.52
N ALA A 562 1.52 16.73 -2.28
CA ALA A 562 0.24 17.24 -1.76
C ALA A 562 -0.40 16.27 -0.75
N GLY A 563 -0.31 14.96 -1.00
CA GLY A 563 -0.75 13.94 -0.04
C GLY A 563 0.02 14.06 1.27
N ASP A 564 1.35 14.15 1.19
CA ASP A 564 2.23 14.24 2.36
C ASP A 564 1.96 15.48 3.22
N GLN A 565 1.69 16.62 2.58
CA GLN A 565 1.33 17.86 3.29
C GLN A 565 0.13 17.66 4.22
N THR A 566 -0.89 16.92 3.79
CA THR A 566 -2.07 16.61 4.63
C THR A 566 -1.68 15.74 5.82
N ALA A 567 -0.82 14.74 5.60
CA ALA A 567 -0.31 13.88 6.67
C ALA A 567 0.48 14.67 7.71
N GLU A 568 1.31 15.60 7.26
CA GLU A 568 2.11 16.48 8.13
C GLU A 568 1.23 17.45 8.92
N ILE A 569 0.22 18.05 8.29
CA ILE A 569 -0.76 18.89 9.00
C ILE A 569 -1.45 18.09 10.11
N ALA A 570 -1.91 16.86 9.83
CA ALA A 570 -2.51 16.02 10.85
C ALA A 570 -1.55 15.70 12.02
N GLN A 571 -0.27 15.40 11.72
CA GLN A 571 0.74 15.14 12.75
C GLN A 571 1.01 16.38 13.62
N ARG A 572 1.19 17.55 12.99
CA ARG A 572 1.41 18.83 13.69
C ARG A 572 0.22 19.19 14.59
N LEU A 573 -1.01 19.00 14.09
CA LEU A 573 -2.23 19.18 14.89
C LEU A 573 -2.31 18.21 16.07
N HIS A 574 -1.89 16.97 15.85
CA HIS A 574 -1.85 15.96 16.91
C HIS A 574 -0.87 16.37 18.03
N ASN A 575 0.29 16.90 17.66
CA ASN A 575 1.30 17.43 18.56
C ASN A 575 0.91 18.75 19.25
N GLY A 576 -0.23 19.34 18.89
CA GLY A 576 -0.71 20.61 19.45
C GLY A 576 -0.09 21.87 18.83
N GLU A 577 0.57 21.75 17.69
CA GLU A 577 1.15 22.88 16.96
C GLU A 577 0.07 23.77 16.36
N LYS A 578 0.41 25.04 16.15
CA LYS A 578 -0.47 26.03 15.52
C LYS A 578 -0.17 26.13 14.03
N ILE A 579 -1.04 25.56 13.20
CA ILE A 579 -0.83 25.51 11.73
C ILE A 579 -0.96 26.88 11.06
N PHE A 580 -1.78 27.78 11.63
CA PHE A 580 -2.10 29.08 11.06
C PHE A 580 -1.05 30.17 11.36
N GLU A 581 -0.14 29.93 12.31
CA GLU A 581 1.02 30.77 12.55
C GLU A 581 2.12 30.20 11.63
N GLY A 582 2.57 30.97 10.62
CA GLY A 582 3.63 30.52 9.71
C GLY A 582 4.89 30.11 10.46
N GLU A 583 5.79 29.36 9.81
CA GLU A 583 7.11 29.07 10.37
C GLU A 583 7.82 30.41 10.66
N SER A 584 8.04 30.69 11.95
CA SER A 584 8.77 31.86 12.44
C SER A 584 10.27 31.65 12.36
#